data_AF-A0A963DJU1-F1
#
_entry.id   AF-A0A963DJU1-F1
#
_cell.length_a   1.000
_cell.length_b   1.000
_cell.length_c   1.000
_cell.angle_alpha   90.00
_cell.angle_beta   90.00
_cell.angle_gamma   90.00
#
_symmetry.space_group_name_H-M   'P 1'
#
loop_
_entity.id
_entity.type
_entity.pdbx_description
1 polymer ?
#
loop_
_entity_poly.entity_id
_entity_poly.type
_entity_poly.pdbx_seq_one_letter_code
_entity_poly.pdbx_strand_id
1 'polypeptide(L)'
;MRPRSMFPEGTATRTAVLMKQAKTVADYRRILCVHLRAAFGESNPVIAAKTGLSESTIRKVHAAFLRRGEAALTTRPRGGRRR
;
A
#
# COMPACT_ATOMS: atom_id res chain seq x y z
N MET A 1 3.46 -21.59 -7.23
CA MET A 1 3.01 -20.23 -6.85
C MET A 1 3.57 -19.95 -5.46
N ARG A 2 4.42 -18.92 -5.26
CA ARG A 2 5.01 -18.66 -3.93
C ARG A 2 3.88 -18.31 -2.93
N PRO A 3 3.86 -18.89 -1.72
CA PRO A 3 2.87 -18.54 -0.70
C PRO A 3 2.82 -17.02 -0.52
N ARG A 4 1.62 -16.46 -0.42
CA ARG A 4 1.43 -15.03 -0.23
C ARG A 4 1.98 -14.68 1.14
N SER A 5 3.07 -13.91 1.20
CA SER A 5 3.59 -13.44 2.49
C SER A 5 2.50 -12.63 3.19
N MET A 6 2.09 -13.10 4.35
CA MET A 6 1.15 -12.39 5.19
C MET A 6 1.83 -11.14 5.76
N PHE A 7 1.09 -10.05 5.87
CA PHE A 7 1.61 -8.87 6.56
C PHE A 7 1.65 -9.13 8.07
N PRO A 8 2.54 -8.46 8.82
CA PRO A 8 2.60 -8.58 10.27
C PRO A 8 1.23 -8.31 10.93
N GLU A 9 0.99 -8.93 12.07
CA GLU A 9 -0.23 -8.70 12.84
C GLU A 9 -0.39 -7.22 13.23
N GLY A 10 -1.63 -6.73 13.26
CA GLY A 10 -1.94 -5.32 13.52
C GLY A 10 -1.72 -4.37 12.32
N THR A 11 -1.22 -4.85 11.18
CA THR A 11 -1.05 -4.03 9.96
C THR A 11 -2.38 -3.41 9.51
N ALA A 12 -3.49 -4.15 9.61
CA ALA A 12 -4.82 -3.64 9.24
C ALA A 12 -5.20 -2.40 10.08
N THR A 13 -5.00 -2.45 11.39
CA THR A 13 -5.31 -1.35 12.31
C THR A 13 -4.43 -0.14 12.04
N ARG A 14 -3.12 -0.34 11.89
CA ARG A 14 -2.16 0.76 11.64
C ARG A 14 -2.43 1.45 10.30
N THR A 15 -2.70 0.68 9.24
CA THR A 15 -3.04 1.23 7.93
C THR A 15 -4.36 1.99 7.95
N ALA A 16 -5.36 1.55 8.73
CA ALA A 16 -6.61 2.31 8.89
C ALA A 16 -6.38 3.68 9.55
N VAL A 17 -5.47 3.77 10.53
CA VAL A 17 -5.07 5.05 11.14
C VAL A 17 -4.34 5.93 10.12
N LEU A 18 -3.39 5.37 9.38
CA LEU A 18 -2.63 6.11 8.34
C LEU A 18 -3.52 6.63 7.21
N MET A 19 -4.56 5.90 6.82
CA MET A 19 -5.52 6.35 5.82
C MET A 19 -6.19 7.66 6.22
N LYS A 20 -6.52 7.83 7.51
CA LYS A 20 -7.10 9.07 8.05
C LYS A 20 -6.12 10.24 8.03
N GLN A 21 -4.82 9.96 8.06
CA GLN A 21 -3.74 10.96 8.07
C GLN A 21 -3.16 11.23 6.68
N ALA A 22 -3.64 10.54 5.64
CA ALA A 22 -3.11 10.63 4.30
C ALA A 22 -3.32 12.04 3.73
N LYS A 23 -2.24 12.70 3.32
CA LYS A 23 -2.27 14.07 2.78
C LYS A 23 -2.59 14.13 1.30
N THR A 24 -2.41 13.03 0.57
CA THR A 24 -2.64 12.96 -0.88
C THR A 24 -3.45 11.73 -1.24
N VAL A 25 -4.20 11.81 -2.35
CA VAL A 25 -4.93 10.66 -2.92
C VAL A 25 -3.98 9.52 -3.28
N ALA A 26 -2.75 9.84 -3.71
CA ALA A 26 -1.74 8.85 -4.03
C ALA A 26 -1.27 8.07 -2.79
N ASP A 27 -1.08 8.75 -1.65
CA ASP A 27 -0.76 8.11 -0.38
C ASP A 27 -1.93 7.26 0.11
N TYR A 28 -3.14 7.83 0.08
CA TYR A 28 -4.34 7.12 0.48
C TYR A 28 -4.51 5.80 -0.30
N ARG A 29 -4.36 5.82 -1.63
CA ARG A 29 -4.45 4.61 -2.46
C ARG A 29 -3.35 3.59 -2.15
N ARG A 30 -2.13 4.05 -1.84
CA ARG A 30 -1.02 3.17 -1.43
C ARG A 30 -1.30 2.50 -0.08
N ILE A 31 -1.84 3.26 0.87
CA ILE A 31 -2.17 2.73 2.20
C ILE A 31 -3.37 1.77 2.09
N LEU A 32 -4.42 2.14 1.36
CA LEU A 32 -5.59 1.30 1.09
C LEU A 32 -5.20 -0.04 0.44
N CYS A 33 -4.25 -0.03 -0.49
CA CYS A 33 -3.69 -1.23 -1.10
C CYS A 33 -3.16 -2.24 -0.06
N VAL A 34 -2.33 -1.78 0.88
CA VAL A 34 -1.81 -2.62 1.97
C VAL A 34 -2.92 -3.05 2.92
N HIS A 35 -3.83 -2.13 3.25
CA HIS A 35 -4.96 -2.40 4.14
C HIS A 35 -5.84 -3.53 3.60
N LEU A 36 -6.24 -3.47 2.32
CA LEU A 36 -7.09 -4.50 1.70
C LEU A 36 -6.46 -5.88 1.72
N ARG A 37 -5.14 -5.95 1.52
CA ARG A 37 -4.39 -7.20 1.64
C ARG A 37 -4.29 -7.68 3.09
N ALA A 38 -4.04 -6.78 4.04
CA ALA A 38 -3.85 -7.13 5.46
C ALA A 38 -5.16 -7.53 6.15
N ALA A 39 -6.25 -6.79 5.89
CA ALA A 39 -7.55 -6.98 6.54
C ALA A 39 -8.39 -8.07 5.87
N PHE A 40 -8.37 -8.15 4.53
CA PHE A 40 -9.29 -9.00 3.77
C PHE A 40 -8.59 -10.07 2.93
N GLY A 41 -7.25 -10.11 2.90
CA GLY A 41 -6.54 -11.11 2.10
C GLY A 41 -6.77 -10.98 0.59
N GLU A 42 -7.13 -9.80 0.09
CA GLU A 42 -7.51 -9.62 -1.33
C GLU A 42 -6.35 -9.80 -2.30
N SER A 43 -6.64 -10.39 -3.48
CA SER A 43 -5.66 -10.60 -4.55
C SER A 43 -5.26 -9.27 -5.22
N ASN A 44 -4.10 -9.23 -5.90
CA ASN A 44 -3.66 -7.99 -6.57
C ASN A 44 -4.67 -7.48 -7.61
N PRO A 45 -5.32 -8.32 -8.44
CA PRO A 45 -6.32 -7.85 -9.40
C PRO A 45 -7.54 -7.18 -8.72
N VAL A 46 -8.03 -7.75 -7.61
CA VAL A 46 -9.16 -7.17 -6.86
C VAL A 46 -8.76 -5.83 -6.24
N ILE A 47 -7.57 -5.76 -5.65
CA ILE A 47 -7.03 -4.51 -5.10
C ILE A 47 -6.85 -3.46 -6.20
N ALA A 48 -6.40 -3.86 -7.40
CA ALA A 48 -6.24 -2.96 -8.53
C ALA A 48 -7.56 -2.32 -8.94
N ALA A 49 -8.62 -3.13 -9.07
CA ALA A 49 -9.97 -2.64 -9.39
C ALA A 49 -10.49 -1.63 -8.35
N LYS A 50 -10.25 -1.87 -7.06
CA LYS A 50 -10.72 -0.99 -5.97
C LYS A 50 -9.91 0.30 -5.81
N THR A 51 -8.59 0.23 -6.02
CA THR A 51 -7.67 1.34 -5.75
C THR A 51 -7.37 2.18 -7.00
N GLY A 52 -7.63 1.65 -8.19
CA GLY A 52 -7.19 2.23 -9.47
C GLY A 52 -5.68 2.15 -9.70
N LEU A 53 -4.93 1.40 -8.87
CA LEU A 53 -3.50 1.16 -9.05
C LEU A 53 -3.26 -0.02 -9.98
N SER A 54 -2.18 0.03 -10.76
CA SER A 54 -1.77 -1.15 -11.54
C SER A 54 -1.23 -2.26 -10.63
N GLU A 55 -1.40 -3.52 -11.04
CA GLU A 55 -0.87 -4.66 -10.31
C GLU A 55 0.66 -4.62 -10.10
N SER A 56 1.40 -4.06 -11.05
CA SER A 56 2.84 -3.84 -10.93
C SER A 56 3.16 -2.86 -9.79
N THR A 57 2.37 -1.80 -9.67
CA THR A 57 2.50 -0.82 -8.56
C THR A 57 2.17 -1.49 -7.23
N ILE A 58 1.11 -2.29 -7.17
CA ILE A 58 0.69 -3.03 -5.97
C ILE A 58 1.81 -3.96 -5.49
N ARG A 59 2.40 -4.75 -6.39
CA ARG A 59 3.55 -5.62 -6.07
C ARG A 59 4.72 -4.84 -5.47
N LYS A 60 5.05 -3.69 -6.07
CA LYS A 60 6.13 -2.81 -5.59
C LYS A 60 5.81 -2.21 -4.21
N VAL A 61 4.57 -1.79 -3.97
CA VAL A 61 4.13 -1.25 -2.68
C VAL A 61 4.20 -2.32 -1.60
N HIS A 62 3.65 -3.51 -1.84
CA HIS A 62 3.71 -4.62 -0.89
C HIS A 62 5.16 -5.00 -0.56
N ALA A 63 6.02 -5.13 -1.57
CA ALA A 63 7.44 -5.43 -1.36
C ALA A 63 8.21 -4.30 -0.65
N ALA A 64 7.83 -3.04 -0.84
CA ALA A 64 8.42 -1.93 -0.11
C ALA A 64 7.95 -1.90 1.35
N PHE A 65 6.67 -2.17 1.59
CA PHE A 65 6.10 -2.24 2.94
C PHE A 65 6.72 -3.37 3.77
N LEU A 66 6.88 -4.57 3.21
CA LEU A 66 7.55 -5.68 3.92
C LEU A 66 8.99 -5.37 4.32
N ARG A 67 9.68 -4.48 3.61
CA ARG A 67 11.07 -4.12 3.89
C ARG A 67 11.23 -2.90 4.79
N ARG A 68 10.31 -1.93 4.72
CA ARG A 68 10.47 -0.61 5.34
C ARG A 68 9.28 -0.21 6.24
N GLY A 69 8.27 -1.07 6.33
CA GLY A 69 7.03 -0.78 7.04
C GLY A 69 6.28 0.42 6.45
N GLU A 70 5.62 1.15 7.34
CA GLU A 70 4.71 2.26 7.04
C GLU A 70 5.38 3.43 6.31
N ALA A 71 6.69 3.64 6.53
CA ALA A 71 7.48 4.65 5.83
C ALA A 71 7.50 4.48 4.31
N ALA A 72 7.18 3.28 3.79
CA ALA A 72 7.05 3.02 2.36
C ALA A 72 5.75 3.57 1.73
N LEU A 73 4.74 3.89 2.55
CA LEU A 73 3.39 4.22 2.08
C LEU A 73 3.19 5.72 1.89
N THR A 74 3.97 6.53 2.60
CA THR A 74 4.04 7.98 2.39
C THR A 74 4.93 8.27 1.18
N THR A 75 4.36 8.88 0.15
CA THR A 75 5.16 9.52 -0.89
C THR A 75 5.90 10.67 -0.24
N ARG A 76 7.19 10.47 0.07
CA ARG A 76 8.09 11.61 0.21
C ARG A 76 7.91 12.45 -1.05
N PRO A 77 7.71 13.77 -0.97
CA PRO A 77 7.72 14.62 -2.15
C PRO A 77 9.05 14.33 -2.85
N ARG A 78 8.98 13.62 -3.98
CA ARG A 78 10.14 13.43 -4.83
C ARG A 78 10.44 14.85 -5.30
N GLY A 79 11.51 15.43 -4.76
CA GLY A 79 12.04 16.73 -5.18
C GLY A 79 11.90 16.81 -6.70
N GLY A 80 11.21 17.87 -7.14
CA GLY A 80 10.50 17.91 -8.39
C GLY A 80 11.28 17.36 -9.56
N ARG A 81 10.56 16.75 -10.50
CA ARG A 81 11.08 16.66 -11.86
C ARG A 81 11.18 18.11 -12.36
N ARG A 82 12.34 18.74 -12.15
CA ARG A 82 12.73 19.96 -12.85
C ARG A 82 12.63 19.62 -14.34
N ARG A 83 11.64 20.20 -15.00
CA ARG A 83 11.72 20.50 -16.43
C ARG A 83 11.97 21.98 -16.53
#